data_AF-A0A922M961-F1
#
_entry.id   AF-A0A922M961-F1
#
_cell.length_a   1.000
_cell.length_b   1.000
_cell.length_c   1.000
_cell.angle_alpha   90.00
_cell.angle_beta   90.00
_cell.angle_gamma   90.00
#
_symmetry.space_group_name_H-M   'P 1'
#
loop_
_entity.id
_entity.type
_entity.pdbx_description
1 polymer ?
#
loop_
_entity_poly.entity_id
_entity_poly.type
_entity_poly.pdbx_seq_one_letter_code
_entity_poly.pdbx_strand_id
1 'polypeptide(L)'
;MDSSNRDARMQRRSIFEFWHSTPAKDRLNKVNNFVKIHFGVLVQNEEQDEKLKAFLKKECEKIRVKWVRKQRRLDLFLKEHEDWLDEDLNFNMLVAPEDLSQPSTSGGRPQKSFKESSEK
;
A
#
# COMPACT_ATOMS: atom_id res chain seq x y z
N MET A 1 -11.18 -17.11 -15.74
CA MET A 1 -10.24 -16.07 -16.19
C MET A 1 -9.74 -15.41 -14.93
N ASP A 2 -8.45 -15.54 -14.66
CA ASP A 2 -7.79 -15.15 -13.43
C ASP A 2 -8.17 -13.74 -12.99
N SER A 3 -8.87 -13.66 -11.86
CA SER A 3 -8.83 -12.49 -10.99
C SER A 3 -7.40 -12.44 -10.44
N SER A 4 -6.46 -11.94 -11.26
CA SER A 4 -5.18 -11.48 -10.76
C SER A 4 -5.50 -10.36 -9.79
N ASN A 5 -5.66 -10.74 -8.52
CA ASN A 5 -5.61 -9.88 -7.37
C ASN A 5 -4.36 -9.02 -7.60
N ARG A 6 -4.56 -7.78 -8.06
CA ARG A 6 -3.48 -6.80 -8.17
C ARG A 6 -3.17 -6.40 -6.75
N ASP A 7 -2.54 -7.33 -6.01
CA ASP A 7 -2.07 -7.08 -4.67
C ASP A 7 -1.13 -5.89 -4.78
N ALA A 8 -1.61 -4.74 -4.30
CA ALA A 8 -0.85 -3.50 -4.26
C ALA A 8 0.20 -3.65 -3.15
N ARG A 9 1.10 -4.63 -3.30
CA ARG A 9 2.07 -5.07 -2.31
C ARG A 9 3.45 -5.09 -2.93
N MET A 10 4.42 -4.57 -2.20
CA MET A 10 5.82 -4.60 -2.58
C MET A 10 6.64 -4.80 -1.32
N GLN A 11 7.61 -5.73 -1.37
CA GLN A 11 8.52 -5.95 -0.26
C GLN A 11 9.28 -4.67 0.08
N ARG A 12 9.39 -4.38 1.37
CA ARG A 12 10.14 -3.23 1.87
C ARG A 12 11.61 -3.30 1.43
N ARG A 13 12.16 -4.51 1.29
CA ARG A 13 13.49 -4.80 0.76
C ARG A 13 13.74 -4.15 -0.60
N SER A 14 12.82 -4.28 -1.55
CA SER A 14 12.97 -3.68 -2.89
C SER A 14 13.06 -2.15 -2.83
N ILE A 15 12.29 -1.52 -1.94
CA ILE A 15 12.37 -0.08 -1.71
C ILE A 15 13.72 0.29 -1.07
N PHE A 16 14.17 -0.48 -0.08
CA PHE A 16 15.46 -0.25 0.57
C PHE A 16 16.63 -0.35 -0.40
N GLU A 17 16.69 -1.39 -1.23
CA GLU A 17 17.76 -1.61 -2.20
C GLU A 17 17.83 -0.47 -3.23
N PHE A 18 16.67 -0.05 -3.74
CA PHE A 18 16.59 1.08 -4.65
C PHE A 18 16.95 2.41 -3.97
N TRP A 19 16.45 2.64 -2.75
CA TRP A 19 16.78 3.80 -1.92
C TRP A 19 18.28 3.88 -1.60
N HIS A 20 18.91 2.74 -1.31
CA HIS A 20 20.32 2.63 -0.95
C HIS A 20 21.24 2.89 -2.15
N SER A 21 20.90 2.35 -3.33
CA SER A 21 21.64 2.59 -4.57
C SER A 21 21.46 4.01 -5.14
N THR A 22 20.46 4.75 -4.66
CA THR A 22 20.15 6.09 -5.15
C THR A 22 20.91 7.21 -4.40
N PRO A 23 21.53 8.17 -5.11
CA PRO A 23 22.15 9.35 -4.50
C PRO A 23 21.18 10.16 -3.63
N ALA A 24 21.68 10.75 -2.54
CA ALA A 24 20.84 11.41 -1.54
C ALA A 24 20.02 12.60 -2.06
N LYS A 25 20.54 13.35 -3.06
CA LYS A 25 19.94 14.60 -3.56
C LYS A 25 18.51 14.43 -4.09
N ASP A 26 18.22 13.32 -4.77
CA ASP A 26 16.93 13.09 -5.46
C ASP A 26 16.23 11.82 -4.99
N ARG A 27 16.63 11.29 -3.84
CA ARG A 27 16.28 9.93 -3.42
C ARG A 27 14.78 9.68 -3.33
N LEU A 28 14.04 10.58 -2.69
CA LEU A 28 12.59 10.44 -2.54
C LEU A 28 11.87 10.48 -3.90
N ASN A 29 12.26 11.39 -4.79
CA ASN A 29 11.66 11.50 -6.12
C ASN A 29 11.93 10.25 -6.97
N LYS A 30 13.16 9.73 -6.92
CA LYS A 30 13.50 8.48 -7.63
C LYS A 30 12.73 7.29 -7.07
N VAL A 31 12.63 7.15 -5.75
CA VAL A 31 11.85 6.08 -5.11
C VAL A 31 10.37 6.19 -5.49
N ASN A 32 9.81 7.40 -5.50
CA ASN A 32 8.45 7.61 -5.96
C ASN A 32 8.26 7.17 -7.41
N ASN A 33 9.15 7.58 -8.32
CA ASN A 33 9.10 7.18 -9.72
C ASN A 33 9.26 5.66 -9.89
N PHE A 34 10.13 5.02 -9.11
CA PHE A 34 10.28 3.57 -9.10
C PHE A 34 8.97 2.86 -8.75
N VAL A 35 8.30 3.28 -7.68
CA VAL A 35 7.02 2.69 -7.26
C VAL A 35 5.91 3.00 -8.27
N LYS A 36 5.90 4.19 -8.87
CA LYS A 36 4.97 4.53 -9.97
C LYS A 36 5.17 3.67 -11.21
N ILE A 37 6.39 3.30 -11.57
CA ILE A 37 6.63 2.41 -12.72
C ILE A 37 6.02 1.02 -12.42
N HIS A 38 6.16 0.54 -11.19
CA HIS A 38 5.58 -0.74 -10.77
C HIS A 38 4.04 -0.72 -10.68
N PHE A 39 3.45 0.38 -10.20
CA PHE A 39 2.02 0.49 -9.93
C PHE A 39 1.33 1.57 -10.77
N GLY A 40 1.84 1.89 -11.97
CA GLY A 40 1.41 3.06 -12.74
C GLY A 40 -0.08 3.11 -13.04
N VAL A 41 -0.73 1.95 -13.13
CA VAL A 41 -2.17 1.82 -13.30
C VAL A 41 -3.00 2.21 -12.07
N LEU A 42 -2.38 2.27 -10.88
CA LEU A 42 -3.01 2.63 -9.61
C LEU A 42 -2.86 4.12 -9.26
N VAL A 43 -1.91 4.82 -9.89
CA VAL A 43 -1.67 6.26 -9.67
C VAL A 43 -2.22 7.03 -10.86
N GLN A 44 -3.53 7.23 -10.89
CA GLN A 44 -4.26 7.82 -12.01
C GLN A 44 -4.50 9.33 -11.83
N ASN A 45 -4.48 9.82 -10.59
CA ASN A 45 -4.74 11.23 -10.28
C ASN A 45 -3.72 11.84 -9.31
N GLU A 46 -3.77 13.16 -9.19
CA GLU A 46 -2.86 13.94 -8.33
C GLU A 46 -3.03 13.59 -6.84
N GLU A 47 -4.25 13.30 -6.39
CA GLU A 47 -4.51 12.91 -5.00
C GLU A 47 -3.80 11.60 -4.63
N GLN A 48 -3.85 10.59 -5.50
CA GLN A 48 -3.14 9.33 -5.34
C GLN A 48 -1.63 9.53 -5.38
N ASP A 49 -1.13 10.43 -6.24
CA ASP A 49 0.29 10.77 -6.27
C ASP A 49 0.75 11.41 -4.95
N GLU A 50 -0.01 12.36 -4.41
CA GLU A 50 0.32 12.99 -3.14
C GLU A 50 0.23 12.00 -1.96
N LYS A 51 -0.76 11.10 -1.96
CA LYS A 51 -0.84 10.00 -0.98
C LYS A 51 0.38 9.09 -1.07
N LEU A 52 0.79 8.71 -2.28
CA LEU A 52 1.97 7.89 -2.52
C LEU A 52 3.24 8.59 -2.02
N LYS A 53 3.45 9.85 -2.39
CA LYS A 53 4.59 10.67 -1.93
C LYS A 53 4.64 10.75 -0.41
N ALA A 54 3.51 11.03 0.24
CA ALA A 54 3.43 11.14 1.69
C ALA A 54 3.76 9.81 2.38
N PHE A 55 3.25 8.70 1.86
CA PHE A 55 3.56 7.37 2.35
C PHE A 55 5.04 7.02 2.20
N LEU A 56 5.59 7.16 0.98
CA LEU A 56 7.00 6.85 0.71
C LEU A 56 7.95 7.77 1.46
N LYS A 57 7.59 9.02 1.69
CA LYS A 57 8.38 9.94 2.54
C LYS A 57 8.52 9.37 3.96
N LYS A 58 7.43 8.87 4.54
CA LYS A 58 7.45 8.24 5.87
C LYS A 58 8.28 6.96 5.88
N GLU A 59 8.11 6.10 4.89
CA GLU A 59 8.87 4.84 4.81
C GLU A 59 10.36 5.07 4.56
N CYS A 60 10.73 5.99 3.67
CA CYS A 60 12.12 6.38 3.44
C CYS A 60 12.77 6.95 4.69
N GLU A 61 12.05 7.72 5.49
CA GLU A 61 12.56 8.25 6.76
C GLU A 61 12.74 7.13 7.80
N LYS A 62 11.81 6.18 7.91
CA LYS A 62 11.98 4.99 8.77
C LYS A 62 13.23 4.20 8.39
N ILE A 63 13.42 3.95 7.09
CA ILE A 63 14.63 3.32 6.55
C ILE A 63 15.86 4.12 6.96
N ARG A 64 15.88 5.44 6.73
CA ARG A 64 17.00 6.32 7.07
C ARG A 64 17.36 6.25 8.55
N VAL A 65 16.37 6.34 9.44
CA VAL A 65 16.58 6.31 10.89
C VAL A 65 17.21 4.98 11.31
N LYS A 66 16.66 3.86 10.86
CA LYS A 66 17.23 2.53 11.13
C LYS A 66 18.63 2.38 10.53
N TRP A 67 18.85 2.88 9.31
CA TRP A 67 20.13 2.85 8.61
C TRP A 67 21.23 3.59 9.38
N VAL A 68 20.92 4.80 9.85
CA VAL A 68 21.87 5.61 10.64
C VAL A 68 22.15 4.98 12.01
N ARG A 69 21.13 4.37 12.66
CA ARG A 69 21.32 3.64 13.94
C ARG A 69 22.29 2.47 13.82
N LYS A 70 22.42 1.87 12.63
CA LYS A 70 23.39 0.81 12.33
C LYS A 70 24.70 1.34 11.77
N GLN A 71 25.01 2.63 11.99
CA GLN A 71 26.23 3.29 11.53
C GLN A 71 26.48 3.12 10.03
N ARG A 72 25.40 2.96 9.24
CA ARG A 72 25.48 2.75 7.77
C ARG A 72 26.26 1.49 7.36
N ARG A 73 26.26 0.46 8.22
CA ARG A 73 26.82 -0.86 7.91
C ARG A 73 25.76 -1.74 7.24
N LEU A 74 25.98 -2.05 5.96
CA LEU A 74 25.00 -2.80 5.14
C LEU A 74 24.76 -4.21 5.68
N ASP A 75 25.83 -4.94 5.99
CA ASP A 75 25.81 -6.27 6.58
C ASP A 75 24.97 -6.33 7.86
N LEU A 76 25.22 -5.40 8.78
CA LEU A 76 24.55 -5.34 10.07
C LEU A 76 23.08 -4.94 9.92
N PHE A 77 22.81 -3.97 9.04
CA PHE A 77 21.45 -3.51 8.78
C PHE A 77 20.57 -4.61 8.18
N LEU A 78 21.08 -5.33 7.17
CA LEU A 78 20.36 -6.42 6.53
C LEU A 78 20.06 -7.55 7.53
N LYS A 79 21.06 -7.94 8.32
CA LYS A 79 20.92 -9.03 9.30
C LYS A 79 19.94 -8.68 10.43
N GLU A 80 20.02 -7.47 10.99
CA GLU A 80 19.20 -7.10 12.16
C GLU A 80 17.77 -6.66 11.81
N HIS A 81 17.51 -6.38 10.53
CA HIS A 81 16.21 -5.94 10.06
C HIS A 81 15.66 -6.83 8.96
N GLU A 82 16.13 -8.07 8.86
CA GLU A 82 15.71 -9.05 7.83
C GLU A 82 14.18 -9.23 7.82
N ASP A 83 13.58 -9.63 8.94
CA ASP A 83 12.13 -9.81 9.07
C ASP A 83 11.36 -8.54 8.66
N TRP A 84 11.86 -7.38 9.08
CA TRP A 84 11.25 -6.09 8.75
C TRP A 84 11.44 -5.70 7.28
N LEU A 85 12.50 -6.12 6.62
CA LEU A 85 12.71 -5.87 5.18
C LEU A 85 11.85 -6.81 4.33
N ASP A 86 11.58 -8.01 4.82
CA ASP A 86 10.79 -9.03 4.12
C ASP A 86 9.28 -8.83 4.26
N GLU A 87 8.85 -7.97 5.19
CA GLU A 87 7.47 -7.47 5.25
C GLU A 87 7.09 -6.70 3.97
N ASP A 88 5.88 -6.98 3.48
CA ASP A 88 5.28 -6.23 2.38
C ASP A 88 4.73 -4.88 2.84
N LEU A 89 4.99 -3.86 2.03
CA LEU A 89 4.31 -2.58 2.09
C LEU A 89 3.02 -2.67 1.30
N ASN A 90 1.92 -2.21 1.92
CA ASN A 90 0.60 -2.20 1.32
C ASN A 90 0.30 -0.82 0.72
N PHE A 91 -0.06 -0.81 -0.55
CA PHE A 91 -0.37 0.34 -1.40
C PHE A 91 -1.88 0.45 -1.71
N ASN A 92 -2.75 -0.20 -0.93
CA ASN A 92 -4.20 -0.16 -1.10
C ASN A 92 -4.78 1.27 -1.00
N MET A 93 -4.06 2.23 -0.42
CA MET A 93 -4.45 3.65 -0.46
C MET A 93 -4.51 4.23 -1.89
N LEU A 94 -3.96 3.52 -2.88
CA LEU A 94 -4.00 3.88 -4.29
C LEU A 94 -5.17 3.22 -5.03
N VAL A 95 -5.76 2.16 -4.49
CA VAL A 95 -6.89 1.47 -5.12
C VAL A 95 -8.14 2.33 -4.94
N ALA A 96 -8.85 2.62 -6.04
CA ALA A 96 -10.09 3.36 -5.99
C ALA A 96 -11.16 2.58 -5.18
N PRO A 97 -12.04 3.26 -4.43
CA PRO A 97 -13.09 2.59 -3.64
C PRO A 97 -14.03 1.71 -4.48
N GLU A 98 -14.14 1.98 -5.79
CA GLU A 98 -15.04 1.27 -6.70
C GLU A 98 -14.61 -0.18 -6.96
N ASP A 99 -13.31 -0.51 -6.85
CA ASP A 99 -12.81 -1.90 -6.96
C ASP A 99 -13.00 -2.71 -5.66
N LEU A 100 -13.46 -2.07 -4.57
CA LEU A 100 -13.81 -2.74 -3.31
C LEU A 100 -15.32 -3.00 -3.18
N SER A 101 -16.11 -2.80 -4.25
CA SER A 101 -17.50 -3.23 -4.25
C SER A 101 -17.56 -4.77 -4.26
N GLN A 102 -17.54 -5.36 -3.08
CA GLN A 102 -18.10 -6.70 -2.89
C GLN A 102 -19.50 -6.72 -3.53
N PRO A 103 -19.91 -7.83 -4.17
CA PRO A 103 -21.27 -7.96 -4.63
C PRO A 103 -22.17 -7.81 -3.41
N SER A 104 -22.97 -6.75 -3.42
CA SER A 104 -24.07 -6.61 -2.49
C SER A 104 -24.99 -7.78 -2.78
N THR A 105 -24.85 -8.86 -2.01
CA THR A 105 -25.90 -9.88 -1.96
C THR A 105 -27.07 -9.19 -1.31
N SER A 106 -27.91 -8.62 -2.16
CA SER A 106 -29.31 -8.36 -1.93
C SER A 106 -29.92 -9.68 -1.43
N GLY A 107 -29.77 -9.92 -0.12
CA GLY A 107 -30.60 -10.84 0.62
C GLY A 107 -31.98 -10.21 0.60
N GLY A 108 -32.73 -10.53 -0.46
CA GLY A 108 -34.07 -10.04 -0.70
C GLY A 108 -34.88 -10.13 0.58
N ARG A 109 -35.34 -8.97 1.04
CA ARG A 109 -36.29 -8.83 2.13
C ARG A 109 -37.61 -9.49 1.71
N PRO A 110 -38.07 -10.59 2.33
CA PRO A 110 -39.46 -10.95 2.22
C PRO A 110 -40.23 -9.96 3.09
N GLN A 111 -41.03 -9.09 2.46
CA GLN A 111 -42.05 -8.33 3.18
C GLN A 111 -43.06 -9.31 3.76
N LYS A 112 -43.03 -9.55 5.07
CA LYS A 112 -44.22 -10.03 5.78
C LYS A 112 -45.13 -8.83 6.03
N SER A 113 -46.05 -8.58 5.12
CA SER A 113 -47.29 -7.88 5.46
C SER A 113 -48.16 -8.87 6.25
N PHE A 114 -48.20 -8.73 7.57
CA PHE A 114 -49.26 -9.36 8.35
C PHE A 114 -50.22 -8.28 8.83
N LYS A 115 -51.47 -8.46 8.40
CA LYS A 115 -52.61 -7.56 8.57
C LYS A 115 -52.92 -7.34 10.05
N GLU A 116 -53.31 -6.11 10.38
CA GLU A 116 -54.20 -5.83 11.51
C GLU A 116 -55.37 -6.81 11.52
N SER A 117 -55.73 -7.31 12.70
CA SER A 117 -57.07 -7.81 12.95
C SER A 117 -57.51 -7.32 14.32
N SER A 118 -58.69 -6.74 14.25
CA SER A 118 -59.45 -6.04 15.27
C SER A 118 -60.06 -7.00 16.30
N GLU A 119 -60.51 -6.39 17.41
CA GLU A 119 -61.44 -6.88 18.46
C GLU A 119 -60.85 -7.84 19.51
N LYS A 120 -61.00 -7.61 20.82
CA LYS A 120 -62.04 -6.91 21.60
C LYS A 120 -61.46 -6.09 22.75
#